data_AF-A0A380EHF1-F1
#
_entry.id   AF-A0A380EHF1-F1
#
_cell.length_a   1.000
_cell.length_b   1.000
_cell.length_c   1.000
_cell.angle_alpha   90.00
_cell.angle_beta   90.00
_cell.angle_gamma   90.00
#
_symmetry.space_group_name_H-M   'P 1'
#
loop_
_entity.id
_entity.type
_entity.pdbx_description
1 polymer ?
#
loop_
_entity_poly.entity_id
_entity_poly.type
_entity_poly.pdbx_seq_one_letter_code
_entity_poly.pdbx_strand_id
1 'polypeptide(L)' 'MVLINKKGQEYGYQSKFNSGFNKGKITFHLNNEPSFTYDLFYTGTGQAESFLKIYDDNKTIDTENFHLDVEISYEKTE' A
#
# COMPACT_ATOMS: atom_id res chain seq x y z
N MET A 1 -10.88 28.12 11.42
CA MET A 1 -9.60 28.13 10.70
C MET A 1 -9.36 26.72 10.17
N VAL A 2 -9.44 26.51 8.86
CA VAL A 2 -9.17 25.19 8.25
C VAL A 2 -7.67 25.10 8.02
N LEU A 3 -6.99 24.15 8.66
CA LEU A 3 -5.59 23.85 8.37
C LEU A 3 -5.54 23.11 7.03
N ILE A 4 -5.07 23.79 5.98
CA ILE A 4 -4.79 23.14 4.70
C ILE A 4 -3.50 22.34 4.88
N ASN A 5 -3.60 21.01 4.91
CA ASN A 5 -2.44 20.13 4.85
C ASN A 5 -1.88 20.11 3.42
N LYS A 6 -0.62 20.52 3.24
CA LYS A 6 0.04 20.65 1.94
C LYS A 6 1.00 19.50 1.61
N LYS A 7 1.19 18.53 2.51
CA LYS A 7 2.11 17.41 2.26
C LYS A 7 1.58 16.54 1.11
N GLY A 8 2.41 16.27 0.10
CA GLY A 8 2.11 15.35 -0.99
C GLY A 8 1.34 15.97 -2.18
N GLN A 9 1.07 17.28 -2.15
CA GLN A 9 0.42 17.97 -3.28
C GLN A 9 1.31 18.03 -4.52
N GLU A 10 2.63 17.97 -4.34
CA GLU A 10 3.64 17.94 -5.39
C GLU A 10 3.54 16.71 -6.31
N TYR A 11 2.87 15.64 -5.87
CA TYR A 11 2.68 14.42 -6.65
C TYR A 11 1.45 14.48 -7.58
N GLY A 12 0.63 15.52 -7.46
CA GLY A 12 -0.57 15.72 -8.28
C GLY A 12 -1.81 14.93 -7.80
N TYR A 13 -2.82 14.89 -8.66
CA TYR A 13 -4.18 14.41 -8.34
C TYR A 13 -4.79 13.54 -9.45
N GLN A 14 -3.96 13.04 -10.38
CA GLN A 14 -4.38 12.35 -11.60
C GLN A 14 -4.97 10.96 -11.37
N SER A 15 -4.74 10.33 -10.21
CA SER A 15 -5.31 9.02 -9.92
C SER A 15 -6.81 9.09 -9.59
N LYS A 16 -7.50 7.95 -9.71
CA LYS A 16 -8.90 7.81 -9.25
C LYS A 16 -9.10 8.09 -7.76
N PHE A 17 -8.03 8.14 -6.98
CA PHE A 17 -8.03 8.44 -5.55
C PHE A 17 -7.80 9.93 -5.24
N ASN A 18 -7.81 10.79 -6.26
CA ASN A 18 -7.44 12.20 -6.14
C ASN A 18 -6.04 12.36 -5.51
N SER A 19 -5.08 11.60 -6.02
CA SER A 19 -3.68 11.59 -5.58
C SER A 19 -2.73 11.40 -6.78
N GLY A 20 -1.43 11.48 -6.51
CA GLY A 20 -0.39 11.24 -7.49
C GLY A 20 -0.13 9.78 -7.82
N PHE A 21 -0.84 8.82 -7.19
CA PHE A 21 -0.47 7.41 -7.18
C PHE A 21 -1.69 6.50 -7.38
N ASN A 22 -1.51 5.40 -8.11
CA ASN A 22 -2.52 4.35 -8.29
C ASN A 22 -1.93 2.93 -8.31
N LYS A 23 -0.63 2.81 -8.09
CA LYS A 23 0.11 1.55 -8.06
C LYS A 23 1.09 1.60 -6.91
N GLY A 24 1.22 0.49 -6.19
CA GLY A 24 2.17 0.42 -5.11
C GLY A 24 2.13 -0.92 -4.40
N LYS A 25 3.22 -1.22 -3.72
CA LYS A 25 3.38 -2.45 -2.96
C LYS A 25 4.15 -2.19 -1.69
N ILE A 26 3.84 -2.98 -0.68
CA ILE A 26 4.61 -3.08 0.56
C ILE A 26 5.13 -4.50 0.67
N THR A 27 6.43 -4.65 0.78
CA THR A 27 7.10 -5.94 0.96
C THR A 27 7.66 -6.01 2.37
N PHE A 28 7.25 -7.04 3.09
CA PHE A 28 7.87 -7.46 4.34
C PHE A 28 9.09 -8.30 3.98
N HIS A 29 10.26 -7.69 4.04
CA HIS A 29 11.52 -8.33 3.72
C HIS A 29 12.08 -8.98 4.98
N LEU A 30 11.99 -10.31 5.05
CA LEU A 30 12.43 -11.10 6.19
C LEU A 30 13.89 -11.52 6.00
N ASN A 31 14.67 -11.52 7.08
CA ASN A 31 16.11 -11.82 6.99
C ASN A 31 16.40 -13.30 6.70
N ASN A 32 15.55 -14.21 7.19
CA ASN A 32 15.80 -15.66 7.21
C ASN A 32 14.69 -16.49 6.56
N GLU A 33 13.65 -15.84 6.04
CA GLU A 33 12.47 -16.48 5.47
C GLU A 33 12.09 -15.79 4.15
N PRO A 34 11.24 -16.42 3.31
CA PRO A 34 10.73 -15.76 2.13
C PRO A 34 9.95 -14.49 2.47
N SER A 35 10.31 -13.39 1.81
CA SER A 35 9.57 -12.13 1.87
C SER A 35 8.15 -12.31 1.32
N PHE A 36 7.23 -11.46 1.78
CA PHE A 36 5.86 -11.41 1.27
C PHE A 36 5.40 -9.98 1.01
N THR A 37 4.45 -9.80 0.10
CA THR A 37 4.07 -8.49 -0.44
C THR A 37 2.57 -8.32 -0.46
N TYR A 38 2.09 -7.13 -0.10
CA TYR A 38 0.72 -6.68 -0.33
C TYR A 38 0.67 -5.53 -1.34
N ASP A 39 -0.39 -5.49 -2.14
CA ASP A 39 -0.70 -4.37 -3.03
C ASP A 39 -1.41 -3.26 -2.23
N LEU A 40 -0.84 -2.05 -2.26
CA LEU A 40 -1.34 -0.88 -1.54
C LEU A 40 -2.63 -0.29 -2.14
N PHE A 41 -2.96 -0.66 -3.37
CA PHE A 41 -4.14 -0.20 -4.10
C PHE A 41 -5.16 -1.31 -4.37
N TYR A 42 -4.97 -2.49 -3.76
CA TYR A 42 -5.93 -3.59 -3.82
C TYR A 42 -7.25 -3.19 -3.17
N THR A 43 -8.34 -3.33 -3.91
CA THR A 43 -9.69 -2.97 -3.45
C THR A 43 -10.63 -4.17 -3.37
N GLY A 44 -10.14 -5.38 -3.63
CA GLY A 44 -10.99 -6.58 -3.70
C GLY A 44 -12.19 -6.35 -4.62
N THR A 45 -13.40 -6.68 -4.14
CA THR A 45 -14.68 -6.38 -4.81
C THR A 45 -15.24 -4.99 -4.47
N GLY A 46 -14.50 -4.18 -3.71
CA GLY A 46 -14.88 -2.84 -3.24
C GLY A 46 -15.49 -2.80 -1.84
N GLN A 47 -15.83 -3.95 -1.24
CA GLN A 47 -16.28 -4.05 0.16
C GLN A 47 -15.12 -4.42 1.09
N ALA A 48 -15.17 -3.90 2.33
CA ALA A 48 -14.13 -4.12 3.33
C ALA A 48 -13.86 -5.60 3.63
N GLU A 49 -14.91 -6.41 3.72
CA GLU A 49 -14.80 -7.85 3.91
C GLU A 49 -13.93 -8.52 2.83
N SER A 50 -13.99 -8.04 1.58
CA SER A 50 -13.20 -8.61 0.50
C SER A 50 -11.73 -8.24 0.58
N PHE A 51 -11.39 -6.97 0.79
CA PHE A 51 -9.98 -6.56 0.76
C PHE A 51 -9.25 -6.81 2.08
N LEU A 52 -9.96 -6.93 3.20
CA LEU A 52 -9.36 -7.32 4.49
C LEU A 52 -9.08 -8.82 4.60
N LYS A 53 -9.66 -9.64 3.70
CA LYS A 53 -9.44 -11.09 3.64
C LYS A 53 -7.97 -11.50 3.47
N ILE A 54 -7.12 -10.57 3.01
CA ILE A 54 -5.66 -10.79 2.90
C ILE A 54 -4.99 -11.07 4.25
N TYR A 55 -5.67 -10.83 5.37
CA TYR A 55 -5.18 -11.08 6.73
C TYR A 55 -5.79 -12.33 7.39
N ASP A 56 -6.61 -13.11 6.68
CA ASP A 56 -7.24 -14.34 7.23
C ASP A 56 -6.21 -15.40 7.63
N ASP A 57 -4.99 -15.34 7.07
CA ASP A 57 -3.89 -16.24 7.43
C ASP A 57 -3.27 -15.95 8.80
N ASN A 58 -3.64 -14.81 9.42
CA ASN A 58 -3.12 -14.33 10.70
C ASN A 58 -1.58 -14.38 10.75
N LYS A 59 -0.93 -14.01 9.63
CA LYS A 59 0.51 -14.07 9.50
C LYS A 59 1.21 -13.20 10.54
N THR A 60 2.20 -13.78 11.22
CA THR A 60 3.06 -13.07 12.17
C THR A 60 4.48 -12.96 11.64
N ILE A 61 5.24 -11.99 12.14
CA ILE A 61 6.66 -11.81 11.87
C ILE A 61 7.42 -11.61 13.18
N ASP A 62 8.70 -11.96 13.18
CA ASP A 62 9.62 -11.55 14.23
C ASP A 62 10.04 -10.08 14.02
N THR A 63 9.73 -9.23 14.99
CA THR A 63 9.93 -7.78 14.88
C THR A 63 11.39 -7.37 14.84
N GLU A 64 12.32 -8.21 15.30
CA GLU A 64 13.75 -7.93 15.26
C GLU A 64 14.39 -8.30 13.91
N ASN A 65 13.67 -9.06 13.07
CA ASN A 65 14.23 -9.74 11.91
C ASN A 65 13.49 -9.43 10.59
N PHE A 66 13.05 -8.17 10.42
CA PHE A 66 12.49 -7.71 9.15
C PHE A 66 12.73 -6.22 8.88
N HIS A 67 12.57 -5.82 7.62
CA HIS A 67 12.36 -4.43 7.22
C HIS A 67 11.26 -4.32 6.16
N LEU A 68 10.84 -3.09 5.86
CA LEU A 68 9.80 -2.80 4.87
C LEU A 68 10.40 -2.13 3.65
N ASP A 69 10.18 -2.75 2.49
CA ASP A 69 10.44 -2.13 1.19
C ASP A 69 9.11 -1.64 0.61
N VAL A 70 9.01 -0.34 0.35
CA VAL A 70 7.78 0.30 -0.14
C VAL A 70 8.03 0.99 -1.47
N GLU A 71 7.19 0.67 -2.45
CA GLU A 71 7.19 1.31 -3.77
C GLU A 71 5.81 1.91 -4.04
N ILE A 72 5.76 3.17 -4.45
CA ILE A 72 4.55 3.86 -4.89
C ILE A 72 4.81 4.58 -6.22
N SER A 73 3.89 4.45 -7.16
CA SER A 73 4.01 5.06 -8.48
C SER A 73 2.65 5.34 -9.11
N TYR A 74 2.69 5.97 -10.28
CA TYR A 74 1.54 6.17 -11.15
C TYR A 74 1.74 5.40 -12.44
N GLU A 75 0.74 4.61 -12.79
CA GLU A 75 0.63 3.94 -14.09
C GLU A 75 -0.58 4.52 -14.81
N LYS A 76 -0.36 5.10 -16.01
CA LYS A 76 -1.46 5.64 -16.81
C LYS A 76 -2.37 4.46 -17.20
N THR A 77 -3.60 4.50 -16.75
CA THR A 77 -4.64 3.55 -17.15
C THR A 77 -5.25 4.05 -18.46
N GLU A 78 -5.27 3.20 -19.48
CA GLU A 78 -5.88 3.47 -20.78
C GLU A 78 -7.41 3.49 -20.71
#